data_AF-A0AAU9KU69-F1
#
_entry.id   AF-A0AAU9KU69-F1
#
_cell.length_a   1.000
_cell.length_b   1.000
_cell.length_c   1.000
_cell.angle_alpha   90.00
_cell.angle_beta   90.00
_cell.angle_gamma   90.00
#
_symmetry.space_group_name_H-M   'P 1'
#
loop_
_entity.id
_entity.type
_entity.pdbx_description
1 polymer ?
#
loop_
_entity_poly.entity_id
_entity_poly.type
_entity_poly.pdbx_seq_one_letter_code
_entity_poly.pdbx_strand_id
1 'polypeptide(L)'
;MALWGTLCHRMGGSVPTDSSEFVKEFFDKTPEDPQWKLGVVQKETEKFIAAQLAEKRRGIALITSGATIVPLDPKNDTFVDAAPQMQEQQGPACAEYFLQLGYAVIFVHREDSLRPFTRHFHKYIQNGAFMDMFRLEDIGLVLSGVDIPQQLQFQKVTQLYSAYNTRVLHLSFTSVQQYLMLTRLTAKAMEVAKDRGIVVLAATLMDFYVPVDRLATTTEASDVTDNASTSSSISLSTSSSSSKQSKTKHIKKFAKKAAKKKSDEFSVNFVRVPNIVRSIRKDWCPKAFIVSCKHQLASGEAIECAHNDLEKWGVDVIAGYHHAREILLITEQEEAIVTCPDDEDINDAFASSIADMHRSFRRKHEILSRGKQLLLLSAKFAMLKENDVVNEDADGNKNVQFGPGVKIRADRRAPDAIAPVYELKHIFQNKSHCARAHVWEGEVNYAGGESTGDVVVAFSPAGNPETIRDVWGGLLVGLG
;
A
#
# COMPACT_ATOMS: atom_id res chain seq x y z
N MET A 1 -17.74 2.90 -27.10
CA MET A 1 -17.12 3.73 -28.16
C MET A 1 -17.20 5.24 -27.91
N ALA A 2 -18.33 5.84 -27.50
CA ALA A 2 -18.47 7.30 -27.54
C ALA A 2 -17.70 8.08 -26.44
N LEU A 3 -17.71 7.69 -25.16
CA LEU A 3 -17.22 8.59 -24.09
C LEU A 3 -15.72 8.47 -23.76
N TRP A 4 -15.16 7.27 -23.70
CA TRP A 4 -13.72 7.07 -23.44
C TRP A 4 -12.86 7.59 -24.60
N GLY A 5 -13.36 7.45 -25.83
CA GLY A 5 -12.79 8.11 -27.01
C GLY A 5 -12.87 9.64 -26.90
N THR A 6 -13.96 10.21 -26.36
CA THR A 6 -14.06 11.67 -26.20
C THR A 6 -13.12 12.25 -25.15
N LEU A 7 -12.68 11.51 -24.14
CA LEU A 7 -11.67 12.02 -23.18
C LEU A 7 -10.27 12.07 -23.83
N CYS A 8 -9.88 10.99 -24.49
CA CYS A 8 -8.65 10.93 -25.31
C CYS A 8 -8.64 11.95 -26.47
N HIS A 9 -9.82 12.38 -26.92
CA HIS A 9 -9.98 13.34 -28.02
C HIS A 9 -10.17 14.79 -27.54
N ARG A 10 -10.63 15.03 -26.30
CA ARG A 10 -10.87 16.36 -25.73
C ARG A 10 -9.61 16.94 -25.05
N MET A 11 -8.70 16.07 -24.60
CA MET A 11 -7.36 16.45 -24.16
C MET A 11 -6.38 15.71 -25.08
N GLY A 12 -5.64 16.43 -25.92
CA GLY A 12 -4.72 15.81 -26.87
C GLY A 12 -3.71 14.91 -26.16
N GLY A 13 -3.84 13.60 -26.35
CA GLY A 13 -2.97 12.56 -25.78
C GLY A 13 -3.72 11.52 -24.94
N SER A 14 -3.11 10.36 -24.73
CA SER A 14 -3.61 9.36 -23.79
C SER A 14 -3.51 9.92 -22.36
N VAL A 15 -4.65 10.15 -21.71
CA VAL A 15 -4.67 10.58 -20.29
C VAL A 15 -3.98 9.50 -19.43
N PRO A 16 -2.96 9.85 -18.62
CA PRO A 16 -2.27 8.88 -17.77
C PRO A 16 -3.23 8.21 -16.79
N THR A 17 -3.05 6.91 -16.55
CA THR A 17 -3.89 6.12 -15.64
C THR A 17 -3.76 6.54 -14.18
N ASP A 18 -2.68 7.26 -13.83
CA ASP A 18 -2.39 7.82 -12.51
C ASP A 18 -2.87 9.27 -12.33
N SER A 19 -3.50 9.87 -13.35
CA SER A 19 -4.06 11.22 -13.24
C SER A 19 -5.28 11.28 -12.32
N SER A 20 -5.45 12.40 -11.61
CA SER A 20 -6.58 12.60 -10.71
C SER A 20 -7.92 12.53 -11.43
N GLU A 21 -7.98 13.02 -12.66
CA GLU A 21 -9.18 13.00 -13.50
C GLU A 21 -9.56 11.57 -13.86
N PHE A 22 -8.61 10.74 -14.29
CA PHE A 22 -8.85 9.35 -14.69
C PHE A 22 -9.28 8.50 -13.49
N VAL A 23 -8.59 8.65 -12.35
CA VAL A 23 -8.94 7.93 -11.12
C VAL A 23 -10.32 8.34 -10.62
N LYS A 24 -10.62 9.64 -10.60
CA LYS A 24 -11.95 10.14 -10.18
C LYS A 24 -13.05 9.62 -11.10
N GLU A 25 -12.85 9.68 -12.42
CA GLU A 25 -13.80 9.19 -13.40
C GLU A 25 -14.11 7.70 -13.22
N PHE A 26 -13.09 6.87 -12.94
CA PHE A 26 -13.29 5.47 -12.62
C PHE A 26 -14.24 5.28 -11.42
N PHE A 27 -13.99 5.99 -10.32
CA PHE A 27 -14.81 5.84 -9.10
C PHE A 27 -16.22 6.43 -9.26
N ASP A 28 -16.38 7.50 -10.04
CA ASP A 28 -17.69 8.11 -10.28
C ASP A 28 -18.57 7.25 -11.20
N LYS A 29 -17.95 6.52 -12.15
CA LYS A 29 -18.66 5.68 -13.14
C LYS A 29 -18.85 4.23 -12.71
N THR A 30 -17.93 3.68 -11.94
CA THR A 30 -18.02 2.29 -11.47
C THR A 30 -19.16 2.19 -10.46
N PRO A 31 -20.25 1.45 -10.76
CA PRO A 31 -21.32 1.25 -9.80
C PRO A 31 -20.81 0.45 -8.59
N GLU A 32 -21.24 0.82 -7.40
CA GLU A 32 -21.00 0.03 -6.21
C GLU A 32 -21.93 -1.18 -6.22
N ASP A 33 -21.36 -2.39 -6.24
CA ASP A 33 -22.16 -3.61 -6.11
C ASP A 33 -22.66 -3.73 -4.65
N PRO A 34 -23.99 -3.85 -4.43
CA PRO A 34 -24.53 -4.07 -3.09
C PRO A 34 -23.93 -5.27 -2.36
N GLN A 35 -23.47 -6.30 -3.08
CA GLN A 35 -22.83 -7.48 -2.51
C GLN A 35 -21.51 -7.16 -1.80
N TRP A 36 -20.80 -6.12 -2.23
CA TRP A 36 -19.54 -5.70 -1.61
C TRP A 36 -19.74 -5.05 -0.23
N LYS A 37 -20.98 -4.65 0.10
CA LYS A 37 -21.36 -4.07 1.41
C LYS A 37 -20.40 -2.96 1.88
N LEU A 38 -19.95 -2.10 0.97
CA LEU A 38 -18.91 -1.09 1.23
C LEU A 38 -19.21 -0.20 2.44
N GLY A 39 -20.47 0.17 2.66
CA GLY A 39 -20.88 0.96 3.83
C GLY A 39 -20.69 0.25 5.19
N VAL A 40 -20.77 -1.08 5.22
CA VAL A 40 -20.46 -1.88 6.43
C VAL A 40 -18.95 -1.95 6.61
N VAL A 41 -18.23 -2.28 5.54
CA VAL A 41 -16.76 -2.35 5.53
C VAL A 41 -16.13 -1.03 5.99
N GLN A 42 -16.69 0.11 5.56
CA GLN A 42 -16.23 1.43 5.98
C GLN A 42 -16.32 1.60 7.50
N LYS A 43 -17.50 1.33 8.07
CA LYS A 43 -17.73 1.46 9.51
C LYS A 43 -16.86 0.51 10.31
N GLU A 44 -16.68 -0.72 9.84
CA GLU A 44 -15.81 -1.72 10.49
C GLU A 44 -14.35 -1.28 10.45
N THR A 45 -13.87 -0.76 9.32
CA THR A 45 -12.50 -0.26 9.17
C THR A 45 -12.23 0.93 10.08
N GLU A 46 -13.10 1.93 10.09
CA GLU A 46 -12.97 3.12 10.93
C GLU A 46 -13.01 2.74 12.43
N LYS A 47 -13.93 1.86 12.82
CA LYS A 47 -14.03 1.35 14.19
C LYS A 47 -12.77 0.57 14.60
N PHE A 48 -12.26 -0.27 13.71
CA PHE A 48 -11.04 -1.05 13.94
C PHE A 48 -9.85 -0.12 14.16
N ILE A 49 -9.62 0.86 13.27
CA ILE A 49 -8.52 1.82 13.40
C ILE A 49 -8.64 2.60 14.72
N ALA A 50 -9.83 3.11 15.04
CA ALA A 50 -10.06 3.88 16.27
C ALA A 50 -9.74 3.05 17.53
N ALA A 51 -10.19 1.80 17.59
CA ALA A 51 -9.91 0.91 18.72
C ALA A 51 -8.41 0.62 18.87
N GLN A 52 -7.72 0.31 17.77
CA GLN A 52 -6.29 -0.01 17.78
C GLN A 52 -5.42 1.20 18.13
N LEU A 53 -5.81 2.40 17.70
CA LEU A 53 -5.12 3.63 18.11
C LEU A 53 -5.34 3.94 19.60
N ALA A 54 -6.55 3.71 20.13
CA ALA A 54 -6.85 3.88 21.55
C ALA A 54 -6.04 2.92 22.45
N GLU A 55 -5.78 1.70 21.98
CA GLU A 55 -4.91 0.72 22.65
C GLU A 55 -3.41 1.04 22.55
N LYS A 56 -3.02 2.22 22.05
CA LYS A 56 -1.62 2.67 21.89
C LYS A 56 -0.74 1.65 21.14
N ARG A 57 -1.30 1.00 20.11
CA ARG A 57 -0.53 0.12 19.21
C ARG A 57 0.68 0.83 18.62
N ARG A 58 1.63 0.12 18.01
CA ARG A 58 2.78 0.75 17.35
C ARG A 58 2.38 1.55 16.11
N GLY A 59 1.42 1.03 15.35
CA GLY A 59 0.93 1.61 14.10
C GLY A 59 -0.16 0.74 13.47
N ILE A 60 -0.65 1.17 12.32
CA ILE A 60 -1.62 0.41 11.52
C ILE A 60 -0.98 0.08 10.18
N ALA A 61 -1.13 -1.15 9.70
CA ALA A 61 -0.64 -1.59 8.41
C ALA A 61 -1.81 -1.93 7.49
N LEU A 62 -1.94 -1.24 6.36
CA LEU A 62 -2.81 -1.63 5.26
C LEU A 62 -1.99 -2.47 4.28
N ILE A 63 -2.33 -3.74 4.16
CA ILE A 63 -1.62 -4.67 3.27
C ILE A 63 -2.62 -5.19 2.25
N THR A 64 -2.25 -5.10 0.96
CA THR A 64 -3.01 -5.73 -0.10
C THR A 64 -2.31 -6.98 -0.62
N SER A 65 -3.02 -8.06 -0.91
CA SER A 65 -2.41 -9.31 -1.41
C SER A 65 -3.33 -10.11 -2.35
N GLY A 66 -2.74 -10.94 -3.20
CA GLY A 66 -3.46 -11.81 -4.14
C GLY A 66 -3.74 -11.13 -5.48
N ALA A 67 -4.11 -11.96 -6.46
CA ALA A 67 -4.40 -11.53 -7.83
C ALA A 67 -5.87 -11.11 -8.03
N THR A 68 -6.11 -10.07 -8.82
CA THR A 68 -7.47 -9.62 -9.20
C THR A 68 -7.97 -10.34 -10.45
N ILE A 69 -9.28 -10.60 -10.51
CA ILE A 69 -9.94 -11.00 -11.76
C ILE A 69 -10.59 -9.82 -12.49
N VAL A 70 -10.82 -9.99 -13.78
CA VAL A 70 -11.60 -9.12 -14.64
C VAL A 70 -12.83 -9.91 -15.13
N PRO A 71 -14.02 -9.68 -14.57
CA PRO A 71 -15.23 -10.34 -15.04
C PRO A 71 -15.58 -9.85 -16.45
N LEU A 72 -15.72 -10.78 -17.40
CA LEU A 72 -16.15 -10.51 -18.78
C LEU A 72 -17.66 -10.68 -18.92
N ASP A 73 -18.21 -11.72 -18.30
CA ASP A 73 -19.65 -11.99 -18.22
C ASP A 73 -20.00 -12.51 -16.81
N PRO A 74 -20.56 -11.66 -15.94
CA PRO A 74 -20.95 -12.06 -14.59
C PRO A 74 -22.04 -13.14 -14.54
N LYS A 75 -22.86 -13.30 -15.60
CA LYS A 75 -23.95 -14.30 -15.61
C LYS A 75 -23.45 -15.71 -15.86
N ASN A 76 -22.35 -15.83 -16.62
CA ASN A 76 -21.77 -17.09 -17.05
C ASN A 76 -20.42 -17.39 -16.36
N ASP A 77 -20.12 -16.68 -15.26
CA ASP A 77 -18.88 -16.82 -14.49
C ASP A 77 -17.61 -16.81 -15.38
N THR A 78 -17.62 -15.98 -16.42
CA THR A 78 -16.51 -15.88 -17.37
C THR A 78 -15.64 -14.69 -17.02
N PHE A 79 -14.36 -14.94 -16.73
CA PHE A 79 -13.42 -13.91 -16.28
C PHE A 79 -11.99 -14.16 -16.82
N VAL A 80 -11.19 -13.10 -16.79
CA VAL A 80 -9.72 -13.18 -16.97
C VAL A 80 -9.08 -13.06 -15.59
N ASP A 81 -8.24 -14.02 -15.23
CA ASP A 81 -7.52 -14.02 -13.96
C ASP A 81 -6.07 -13.59 -14.18
N ALA A 82 -5.57 -12.67 -13.35
CA ALA A 82 -4.14 -12.49 -13.23
C ALA A 82 -3.57 -13.76 -12.60
N ALA A 83 -2.60 -14.40 -13.26
CA ALA A 83 -1.99 -15.59 -12.69
C ALA A 83 -1.41 -15.25 -11.30
N PRO A 84 -1.72 -16.03 -10.24
CA PRO A 84 -1.13 -15.83 -8.94
C PRO A 84 0.38 -15.99 -9.04
N GLN A 85 1.11 -14.92 -8.73
CA GLN A 85 2.56 -14.83 -8.85
C GLN A 85 3.24 -15.08 -7.49
N MET A 86 4.55 -15.35 -7.48
CA MET A 86 5.36 -15.57 -6.26
C MET A 86 5.22 -14.48 -5.17
N GLN A 87 4.67 -13.31 -5.51
CA GLN A 87 4.42 -12.19 -4.59
C GLN A 87 3.27 -12.42 -3.60
N GLU A 88 2.46 -13.47 -3.78
CA GLU A 88 1.37 -13.76 -2.83
C GLU A 88 1.87 -14.05 -1.41
N GLN A 89 3.14 -14.38 -1.23
CA GLN A 89 3.75 -14.61 0.09
C GLN A 89 4.18 -13.31 0.80
N GLN A 90 4.54 -12.26 0.05
CA GLN A 90 5.08 -11.01 0.62
C GLN A 90 4.06 -10.32 1.54
N GLY A 91 2.80 -10.20 1.09
CA GLY A 91 1.73 -9.56 1.87
C GLY A 91 1.46 -10.27 3.21
N PRO A 92 1.12 -11.58 3.21
CA PRO A 92 0.95 -12.38 4.42
C PRO A 92 2.15 -12.35 5.36
N ALA A 93 3.39 -12.44 4.85
CA ALA A 93 4.59 -12.38 5.68
C ALA A 93 4.73 -11.01 6.38
N CYS A 94 4.52 -9.91 5.64
CA CYS A 94 4.47 -8.57 6.23
C CYS A 94 3.43 -8.45 7.34
N ALA A 95 2.23 -9.02 7.15
CA ALA A 95 1.18 -8.99 8.16
C ALA A 95 1.61 -9.72 9.44
N GLU A 96 2.12 -10.94 9.34
CA GLU A 96 2.59 -11.74 10.48
C GLU A 96 3.70 -11.02 11.25
N TYR A 97 4.66 -10.42 10.54
CA TYR A 97 5.79 -9.72 11.13
C TYR A 97 5.36 -8.42 11.82
N PHE A 98 4.51 -7.62 11.17
CA PHE A 98 4.01 -6.38 11.78
C PHE A 98 3.15 -6.64 13.03
N LEU A 99 2.36 -7.71 13.05
CA LEU A 99 1.59 -8.09 14.23
C LEU A 99 2.50 -8.39 15.43
N GLN A 100 3.59 -9.12 15.20
CA GLN A 100 4.62 -9.40 16.22
C GLN A 100 5.28 -8.10 16.73
N LEU A 101 5.47 -7.12 15.86
CA LEU A 101 6.01 -5.80 16.23
C LEU A 101 4.98 -4.85 16.88
N GLY A 102 3.75 -5.31 17.13
CA GLY A 102 2.72 -4.55 17.82
C GLY A 102 1.89 -3.62 16.92
N TYR A 103 1.89 -3.83 15.60
CA TYR A 103 0.94 -3.20 14.70
C TYR A 103 -0.42 -3.89 14.76
N ALA A 104 -1.44 -3.21 14.27
CA ALA A 104 -2.67 -3.84 13.80
C ALA A 104 -2.69 -3.85 12.26
N VAL A 105 -3.31 -4.85 11.66
CA VAL A 105 -3.26 -5.08 10.21
C VAL A 105 -4.67 -5.03 9.62
N ILE A 106 -4.84 -4.27 8.54
CA ILE A 106 -5.97 -4.34 7.62
C ILE A 106 -5.49 -5.12 6.40
N PHE A 107 -5.99 -6.34 6.24
CA PHE A 107 -5.54 -7.29 5.22
C PHE A 107 -6.57 -7.40 4.10
N VAL A 108 -6.37 -6.61 3.05
CA VAL A 108 -7.21 -6.60 1.84
C VAL A 108 -6.67 -7.67 0.89
N HIS A 109 -7.40 -8.76 0.68
CA HIS A 109 -6.86 -9.93 -0.01
C HIS A 109 -7.83 -10.59 -0.97
N ARG A 110 -7.32 -11.34 -1.95
CA ARG A 110 -8.18 -12.19 -2.77
C ARG A 110 -8.78 -13.30 -1.90
N GLU A 111 -10.07 -13.60 -2.05
CA GLU A 111 -10.78 -14.57 -1.20
C GLU A 111 -10.05 -15.92 -1.05
N ASP A 112 -9.46 -16.44 -2.12
CA ASP A 112 -8.74 -17.72 -2.13
C ASP A 112 -7.21 -17.59 -2.11
N SER A 113 -6.65 -16.39 -1.90
CA SER A 113 -5.20 -16.23 -1.80
C SER A 113 -4.68 -16.62 -0.42
N LEU A 114 -3.35 -16.68 -0.33
CA LEU A 114 -2.63 -16.85 0.92
C LEU A 114 -3.04 -15.78 1.94
N ARG A 115 -3.15 -16.20 3.20
CA ARG A 115 -3.48 -15.33 4.33
C ARG A 115 -2.40 -15.46 5.41
N PRO A 116 -2.25 -14.45 6.28
CA PRO A 116 -1.36 -14.51 7.43
C PRO A 116 -1.63 -15.80 8.23
N PHE A 117 -0.55 -16.45 8.68
CA PHE A 117 -0.52 -17.71 9.41
C PHE A 117 -0.87 -18.94 8.58
N THR A 118 -1.95 -18.90 7.78
CA THR A 118 -2.35 -20.07 6.99
C THR A 118 -1.45 -20.33 5.79
N ARG A 119 -0.68 -19.32 5.33
CA ARG A 119 0.27 -19.45 4.21
C ARG A 119 1.28 -20.57 4.39
N HIS A 120 1.69 -20.85 5.64
CA HIS A 120 2.65 -21.91 5.99
C HIS A 120 2.11 -23.31 5.69
N PHE A 121 0.79 -23.48 5.61
CA PHE A 121 0.15 -24.76 5.34
C PHE A 121 -0.14 -25.02 3.86
N HIS A 122 -0.04 -24.00 3.01
CA HIS A 122 -0.48 -24.06 1.62
C HIS A 122 0.22 -25.14 0.80
N LYS A 123 1.54 -25.26 0.93
CA LYS A 123 2.34 -26.28 0.21
C LYS A 123 1.91 -27.69 0.58
N TYR A 124 1.57 -27.92 1.86
CA TYR A 124 1.10 -29.21 2.35
C TYR A 124 -0.30 -29.56 1.86
N ILE A 125 -1.16 -28.54 1.70
CA ILE A 125 -2.49 -28.72 1.12
C ILE A 125 -2.38 -29.10 -0.36
N GLN A 126 -1.53 -28.39 -1.11
CA GLN A 126 -1.36 -28.61 -2.55
C GLN A 126 -0.73 -29.96 -2.92
N ASN A 127 0.22 -30.44 -2.12
CA ASN A 127 0.90 -31.71 -2.40
C ASN A 127 0.21 -32.93 -1.76
N GLY A 128 -0.94 -32.74 -1.10
CA GLY A 128 -1.72 -33.80 -0.44
C GLY A 128 -1.16 -34.25 0.92
N ALA A 129 0.04 -33.82 1.30
CA ALA A 129 0.69 -34.22 2.55
C ALA A 129 -0.07 -33.75 3.79
N PHE A 130 -0.95 -32.75 3.66
CA PHE A 130 -1.77 -32.25 4.77
C PHE A 130 -2.61 -33.36 5.42
N MET A 131 -3.17 -34.29 4.64
CA MET A 131 -3.95 -35.40 5.21
C MET A 131 -3.07 -36.45 5.89
N ASP A 132 -1.85 -36.66 5.39
CA ASP A 132 -0.89 -37.60 5.96
C ASP A 132 -0.38 -37.16 7.35
N MET A 133 -0.52 -35.87 7.67
CA MET A 133 -0.14 -35.31 8.98
C MET A 133 -1.05 -35.77 10.11
N PHE A 134 -2.30 -36.15 9.80
CA PHE A 134 -3.29 -36.51 10.80
C PHE A 134 -3.47 -38.03 10.90
N ARG A 135 -3.58 -38.52 12.12
CA ARG A 135 -4.04 -39.89 12.41
C ARG A 135 -5.19 -39.87 13.39
N LEU A 136 -6.06 -40.87 13.23
CA LEU A 136 -7.10 -41.14 14.20
C LEU A 136 -6.51 -42.02 15.31
N GLU A 137 -6.50 -41.51 16.53
CA GLU A 137 -6.18 -42.26 17.74
C GLU A 137 -7.45 -42.41 18.61
N ASP A 138 -7.40 -43.26 19.63
CA ASP A 138 -8.55 -43.54 20.51
C ASP A 138 -9.13 -42.28 21.19
N ILE A 139 -8.30 -41.24 21.35
CA ILE A 139 -8.63 -39.95 21.97
C ILE A 139 -9.02 -38.84 20.97
N GLY A 140 -8.96 -39.11 19.65
CA GLY A 140 -9.34 -38.17 18.61
C GLY A 140 -8.30 -38.03 17.49
N LEU A 141 -8.40 -36.93 16.74
CA LEU A 141 -7.49 -36.61 15.63
C LEU A 141 -6.19 -36.02 16.17
N VAL A 142 -5.06 -36.67 15.89
CA VAL A 142 -3.72 -36.27 16.38
C VAL A 142 -2.79 -35.98 15.20
N LEU A 143 -1.99 -34.92 15.34
CA LEU A 143 -0.91 -34.59 14.42
C LEU A 143 0.28 -35.54 14.68
N SER A 144 0.53 -36.48 13.79
CA SER A 144 1.53 -37.55 13.99
C SER A 144 2.40 -37.81 12.76
N GLY A 145 2.02 -37.33 11.57
CA GLY A 145 2.79 -37.47 10.33
C GLY A 145 3.82 -36.36 10.09
N VAL A 146 4.29 -35.68 11.12
CA VAL A 146 5.24 -34.55 11.03
C VAL A 146 6.53 -34.85 11.79
N ASP A 147 7.65 -34.32 11.29
CA ASP A 147 8.90 -34.35 12.04
C ASP A 147 8.91 -33.29 13.17
N ILE A 148 9.88 -33.41 14.09
CA ILE A 148 9.98 -32.50 15.25
C ILE A 148 10.13 -31.02 14.81
N PRO A 149 10.98 -30.67 13.83
CA PRO A 149 11.07 -29.29 13.34
C PRO A 149 9.74 -28.73 12.79
N GLN A 150 9.01 -29.50 11.97
CA GLN A 150 7.70 -29.11 11.45
C GLN A 150 6.68 -28.93 12.56
N GLN A 151 6.66 -29.84 13.54
CA GLN A 151 5.79 -29.73 14.70
C GLN A 151 6.04 -28.43 15.48
N LEU A 152 7.30 -28.07 15.72
CA LEU A 152 7.67 -26.82 16.38
C LEU A 152 7.25 -25.60 15.56
N GLN A 153 7.41 -25.64 14.24
CA GLN A 153 6.96 -24.57 13.35
C GLN A 153 5.44 -24.40 13.41
N PHE A 154 4.67 -25.48 13.33
CA PHE A 154 3.20 -25.42 13.40
C PHE A 154 2.72 -24.94 14.77
N GLN A 155 3.38 -25.36 15.84
CA GLN A 155 3.10 -24.85 17.18
C GLN A 155 3.34 -23.33 17.24
N LYS A 156 4.47 -22.85 16.72
CA LYS A 156 4.77 -21.41 16.64
C LYS A 156 3.69 -20.66 15.86
N VAL A 157 3.33 -21.12 14.66
CA VAL A 157 2.30 -20.48 13.82
C VAL A 157 0.94 -20.45 14.52
N THR A 158 0.55 -21.54 15.18
CA THR A 158 -0.73 -21.64 15.91
C THR A 158 -0.76 -20.71 17.13
N GLN A 159 0.36 -20.58 17.84
CA GLN A 159 0.50 -19.62 18.94
C GLN A 159 0.38 -18.17 18.44
N LEU A 160 1.06 -17.83 17.35
CA LEU A 160 1.00 -16.49 16.75
C LEU A 160 -0.42 -16.16 16.27
N TYR A 161 -1.10 -17.10 15.60
CA TYR A 161 -2.49 -16.95 15.20
C TYR A 161 -3.38 -16.65 16.41
N SER A 162 -3.29 -17.49 17.46
CA SER A 162 -4.10 -17.33 18.68
C SER A 162 -3.83 -16.00 19.39
N ALA A 163 -2.58 -15.51 19.37
CA ALA A 163 -2.18 -14.27 20.02
C ALA A 163 -2.61 -13.01 19.24
N TYR A 164 -2.66 -13.06 17.91
CA TYR A 164 -2.75 -11.86 17.08
C TYR A 164 -3.95 -11.79 16.13
N ASN A 165 -4.75 -12.85 15.98
CA ASN A 165 -5.90 -12.86 15.06
C ASN A 165 -6.92 -11.74 15.33
N THR A 166 -7.08 -11.27 16.57
CA THR A 166 -7.97 -10.15 16.92
C THR A 166 -7.47 -8.78 16.43
N ARG A 167 -6.21 -8.69 16.01
CA ARG A 167 -5.57 -7.47 15.50
C ARG A 167 -5.48 -7.46 13.98
N VAL A 168 -6.21 -8.35 13.30
CA VAL A 168 -6.29 -8.41 11.83
C VAL A 168 -7.72 -8.18 11.40
N LEU A 169 -7.94 -7.19 10.53
CA LEU A 169 -9.20 -6.99 9.82
C LEU A 169 -9.05 -7.56 8.40
N HIS A 170 -9.69 -8.69 8.14
CA HIS A 170 -9.69 -9.32 6.83
C HIS A 170 -10.79 -8.74 5.95
N LEU A 171 -10.42 -8.22 4.78
CA LEU A 171 -11.34 -7.74 3.75
C LEU A 171 -11.05 -8.48 2.45
N SER A 172 -11.99 -9.27 1.95
CA SER A 172 -11.79 -10.04 0.72
C SER A 172 -12.26 -9.27 -0.52
N PHE A 173 -11.57 -9.49 -1.64
CA PHE A 173 -12.00 -9.08 -2.97
C PHE A 173 -11.88 -10.23 -3.96
N THR A 174 -12.53 -10.06 -5.11
CA THR A 174 -12.34 -10.95 -6.26
C THR A 174 -11.95 -10.12 -7.48
N SER A 175 -12.78 -9.12 -7.83
CA SER A 175 -12.56 -8.28 -9.01
C SER A 175 -11.62 -7.11 -8.76
N VAL A 176 -10.99 -6.62 -9.83
CA VAL A 176 -10.17 -5.39 -9.79
C VAL A 176 -10.99 -4.16 -9.37
N GLN A 177 -12.27 -4.09 -9.73
CA GLN A 177 -13.14 -3.00 -9.32
C GLN A 177 -13.36 -2.99 -7.81
N GLN A 178 -13.67 -4.16 -7.23
CA GLN A 178 -13.85 -4.32 -5.79
C GLN A 178 -12.54 -4.02 -5.03
N TYR A 179 -11.41 -4.50 -5.54
CA TYR A 179 -10.08 -4.19 -5.00
C TYR A 179 -9.85 -2.68 -4.90
N LEU A 180 -10.10 -1.92 -5.98
CA LEU A 180 -9.88 -0.48 -6.02
C LEU A 180 -10.82 0.26 -5.05
N MET A 181 -12.07 -0.17 -4.94
CA MET A 181 -13.05 0.39 -3.99
C MET A 181 -12.61 0.17 -2.54
N LEU A 182 -12.24 -1.06 -2.18
CA LEU A 182 -11.78 -1.40 -0.84
C LEU A 182 -10.48 -0.68 -0.49
N THR A 183 -9.51 -0.64 -1.41
CA THR A 183 -8.22 0.01 -1.18
C THR A 183 -8.39 1.53 -1.01
N ARG A 184 -9.26 2.17 -1.79
CA ARG A 184 -9.59 3.59 -1.60
C ARG A 184 -10.21 3.84 -0.23
N LEU A 185 -11.18 3.02 0.16
CA LEU A 185 -11.89 3.15 1.44
C LEU A 185 -10.93 2.99 2.62
N THR A 186 -10.11 1.94 2.63
CA THR A 186 -9.17 1.68 3.71
C THR A 186 -8.04 2.69 3.75
N ALA A 187 -7.48 3.09 2.60
CA ALA A 187 -6.43 4.11 2.55
C ALA A 187 -6.92 5.47 3.05
N LYS A 188 -8.16 5.87 2.76
CA LYS A 188 -8.74 7.09 3.34
C LYS A 188 -8.92 6.99 4.86
N ALA A 189 -9.42 5.85 5.34
CA ALA A 189 -9.56 5.62 6.77
C ALA A 189 -8.21 5.63 7.51
N MET A 190 -7.13 5.27 6.82
CA MET A 190 -5.75 5.29 7.33
C MET A 190 -5.18 6.70 7.57
N GLU A 191 -5.79 7.76 7.07
CA GLU A 191 -5.29 9.14 7.22
C GLU A 191 -5.02 9.51 8.70
N VAL A 192 -5.89 9.04 9.61
CA VAL A 192 -5.78 9.29 11.05
C VAL A 192 -4.52 8.68 11.68
N ALA A 193 -3.94 7.64 11.07
CA ALA A 193 -2.71 7.00 11.54
C ALA A 193 -1.45 7.80 11.22
N LYS A 194 -1.50 8.75 10.26
CA LYS A 194 -0.38 9.62 9.86
C LYS A 194 0.92 8.82 9.61
N ASP A 195 2.03 9.23 10.21
CA ASP A 195 3.35 8.59 10.14
C ASP A 195 3.40 7.22 10.82
N ARG A 196 2.38 6.84 11.58
CA ARG A 196 2.25 5.49 12.12
C ARG A 196 1.56 4.51 11.16
N GLY A 197 1.06 5.00 10.04
CA GLY A 197 0.45 4.20 8.99
C GLY A 197 1.50 3.66 8.02
N ILE A 198 1.41 2.37 7.69
CA ILE A 198 2.14 1.76 6.59
C ILE A 198 1.17 1.16 5.59
N VAL A 199 1.43 1.34 4.28
CA VAL A 199 0.65 0.79 3.17
C VAL A 199 1.58 -0.08 2.33
N VAL A 200 1.30 -1.39 2.26
CA VAL A 200 2.04 -2.35 1.43
C VAL A 200 1.15 -2.85 0.31
N LEU A 201 1.41 -2.38 -0.91
CA LEU A 201 0.67 -2.75 -2.10
C LEU A 201 1.30 -3.98 -2.76
N ALA A 202 0.94 -5.17 -2.26
CA ALA A 202 1.42 -6.47 -2.74
C ALA A 202 0.35 -7.29 -3.49
N ALA A 203 -0.74 -6.66 -3.94
CA ALA A 203 -1.74 -7.30 -4.79
C ALA A 203 -1.33 -7.21 -6.26
N THR A 204 -1.64 -8.24 -7.04
CA THR A 204 -1.38 -8.27 -8.48
C THR A 204 -2.63 -7.81 -9.22
N LEU A 205 -2.51 -6.70 -9.95
CA LEU A 205 -3.61 -6.16 -10.75
C LEU A 205 -3.43 -6.49 -12.22
N MET A 206 -4.56 -6.68 -12.91
CA MET A 206 -4.59 -6.68 -14.37
C MET A 206 -4.40 -5.26 -14.91
N ASP A 207 -3.75 -5.12 -16.07
CA ASP A 207 -3.56 -3.81 -16.72
C ASP A 207 -4.87 -3.20 -17.26
N PHE A 208 -5.86 -4.05 -17.50
CA PHE A 208 -7.14 -3.67 -18.10
C PHE A 208 -8.32 -4.31 -17.38
N TYR A 209 -9.47 -3.66 -17.45
CA TYR A 209 -10.75 -4.15 -16.93
C TYR A 209 -11.89 -3.87 -17.92
N VAL A 210 -13.05 -4.49 -17.68
CA VAL A 210 -14.28 -4.25 -18.46
C VAL A 210 -15.19 -3.31 -17.67
N PRO A 211 -15.52 -2.11 -18.19
CA PRO A 211 -16.49 -1.22 -17.55
C PRO A 211 -17.89 -1.84 -17.55
N VAL A 212 -18.62 -1.67 -16.45
CA VAL A 212 -20.01 -2.13 -16.33
C VAL A 212 -20.94 -1.05 -16.91
N ASP A 213 -21.53 -1.29 -18.09
CA ASP A 213 -22.48 -0.37 -18.71
C ASP A 213 -23.85 -0.47 -18.04
N ARG A 214 -24.30 0.61 -17.37
CA ARG A 214 -25.61 0.68 -16.67
C ARG A 214 -26.84 0.43 -17.55
N LEU A 215 -26.72 0.59 -18.88
CA LEU A 215 -27.82 0.49 -19.84
C LEU A 215 -28.05 -0.95 -20.35
N ALA A 216 -27.04 -1.82 -20.28
CA ALA A 216 -27.17 -3.21 -20.70
C ALA A 216 -28.02 -4.03 -19.72
N THR A 217 -27.94 -3.72 -18.42
CA THR A 217 -28.68 -4.43 -17.37
C THR A 217 -30.17 -4.08 -17.30
N THR A 218 -30.59 -2.88 -17.74
CA THR A 218 -32.01 -2.47 -17.72
C THR A 218 -32.82 -3.03 -18.89
N THR A 219 -32.18 -3.28 -20.03
CA THR A 219 -32.87 -3.77 -21.24
C THR A 219 -33.21 -5.27 -21.14
N GLU A 220 -32.44 -6.05 -20.39
CA GLU A 220 -32.68 -7.50 -20.24
C GLU A 220 -33.60 -7.88 -19.07
N ALA A 221 -33.88 -6.95 -18.16
CA ALA A 221 -34.80 -7.17 -17.04
C ALA A 221 -36.27 -6.90 -17.40
N SER A 222 -36.57 -6.39 -18.60
CA SER A 222 -37.93 -6.05 -19.06
C SER A 222 -38.60 -7.12 -19.92
N ASP A 223 -37.95 -8.26 -20.18
CA ASP A 223 -38.50 -9.37 -20.98
C ASP A 223 -39.09 -10.52 -20.13
N VAL A 224 -39.32 -10.30 -18.83
CA VAL A 224 -39.99 -11.26 -17.95
C VAL A 224 -41.16 -10.61 -17.23
N THR A 225 -42.30 -10.50 -17.92
CA THR A 225 -43.66 -10.78 -17.41
C THR A 225 -44.69 -10.31 -18.44
N ASP A 226 -45.39 -11.25 -19.07
CA ASP A 226 -46.85 -11.26 -19.11
C ASP A 226 -47.33 -12.42 -19.98
N ASN A 227 -47.79 -13.50 -19.34
CA ASN A 227 -48.81 -14.38 -19.90
C ASN A 227 -49.41 -15.25 -18.79
N ALA A 228 -50.45 -14.73 -18.14
CA ALA A 228 -51.42 -15.53 -17.41
C ALA A 228 -52.83 -15.19 -17.90
N SER A 229 -53.45 -16.19 -18.53
CA SER A 229 -54.89 -16.39 -18.77
C SER A 229 -55.67 -15.25 -19.46
N THR A 230 -56.31 -15.53 -20.60
CA THR A 230 -57.70 -16.05 -20.65
C THR A 230 -58.10 -16.35 -22.11
N SER A 231 -58.67 -17.54 -22.32
CA SER A 231 -59.61 -17.95 -23.39
C SER A 231 -59.36 -17.56 -24.86
N SER A 232 -59.16 -18.57 -25.71
CA SER A 232 -59.74 -18.55 -27.06
C SER A 232 -60.28 -19.92 -27.44
N SER A 233 -61.61 -19.98 -27.56
CA SER A 233 -62.36 -21.03 -28.21
C SER A 233 -62.02 -21.11 -29.71
N ILE A 234 -61.73 -22.34 -30.11
CA ILE A 234 -61.82 -22.98 -31.43
C ILE A 234 -62.65 -22.21 -32.48
N SER A 235 -62.08 -22.03 -33.67
CA SER A 235 -62.79 -22.33 -34.92
C SER A 235 -61.84 -22.60 -36.09
N LEU A 236 -62.09 -23.77 -36.69
CA LEU A 236 -61.54 -24.37 -37.90
C LEU A 236 -61.84 -23.57 -39.17
N SER A 237 -61.02 -23.76 -40.23
CA SER A 237 -61.43 -24.24 -41.57
C SER A 237 -60.66 -23.62 -42.75
N THR A 238 -59.74 -24.43 -43.30
CA THR A 238 -59.59 -24.84 -44.72
C THR A 238 -59.76 -23.87 -45.90
N SER A 239 -58.70 -23.87 -46.72
CA SER A 239 -58.67 -24.00 -48.21
C SER A 239 -59.08 -22.76 -49.04
N SER A 240 -58.60 -22.47 -50.26
CA SER A 240 -57.63 -23.05 -51.21
C SER A 240 -57.44 -22.04 -52.36
N SER A 241 -56.27 -22.09 -53.01
CA SER A 241 -56.01 -21.92 -54.46
C SER A 241 -56.29 -20.61 -55.24
N SER A 242 -55.23 -20.15 -55.91
CA SER A 242 -55.14 -19.61 -57.30
C SER A 242 -55.76 -18.22 -57.59
N SER A 243 -55.31 -17.38 -58.52
CA SER A 243 -54.07 -17.18 -59.30
C SER A 243 -54.16 -15.81 -60.03
N LYS A 244 -53.01 -15.28 -60.45
CA LYS A 244 -52.76 -14.28 -61.54
C LYS A 244 -52.87 -12.76 -61.30
N GLN A 245 -51.67 -12.18 -61.20
CA GLN A 245 -51.11 -11.04 -61.97
C GLN A 245 -51.80 -9.66 -61.98
N SER A 246 -51.13 -8.69 -61.36
CA SER A 246 -50.90 -7.36 -61.95
C SER A 246 -49.81 -6.56 -61.20
N LYS A 247 -48.66 -6.41 -61.86
CA LYS A 247 -47.84 -5.18 -61.98
C LYS A 247 -47.32 -4.46 -60.71
N THR A 248 -46.01 -4.63 -60.53
CA THR A 248 -45.00 -3.58 -60.28
C THR A 248 -44.85 -3.04 -58.84
N LYS A 249 -43.58 -3.06 -58.38
CA LYS A 249 -42.97 -2.43 -57.20
C LYS A 249 -42.99 -3.27 -55.91
N HIS A 250 -41.92 -4.05 -55.69
CA HIS A 250 -41.10 -4.07 -54.47
C HIS A 250 -39.94 -5.08 -54.61
N ILE A 251 -39.09 -4.88 -55.63
CA ILE A 251 -37.73 -5.47 -55.64
C ILE A 251 -36.91 -4.64 -54.65
N LYS A 252 -36.90 -5.05 -53.38
CA LYS A 252 -35.93 -4.69 -52.31
C LYS A 252 -36.45 -5.19 -50.95
N LYS A 253 -36.55 -6.52 -50.74
CA LYS A 253 -36.61 -7.01 -49.34
C LYS A 253 -36.23 -8.47 -49.04
N PHE A 254 -36.01 -9.34 -50.03
CA PHE A 254 -35.82 -10.77 -49.70
C PHE A 254 -34.57 -11.46 -50.27
N ALA A 255 -33.58 -10.71 -50.76
CA ALA A 255 -32.26 -11.24 -51.16
C ALA A 255 -31.12 -10.86 -50.20
N LYS A 256 -31.43 -10.52 -48.94
CA LYS A 256 -30.44 -10.24 -47.89
C LYS A 256 -30.68 -11.07 -46.62
N LYS A 257 -31.23 -12.28 -46.79
CA LYS A 257 -31.52 -13.21 -45.68
C LYS A 257 -30.83 -14.58 -45.80
N ALA A 258 -29.81 -14.71 -46.65
CA ALA A 258 -29.08 -15.97 -46.83
C ALA A 258 -27.55 -15.81 -46.90
N ALA A 259 -27.01 -14.66 -46.46
CA ALA A 259 -25.56 -14.44 -46.39
C ALA A 259 -25.19 -13.57 -45.19
N LYS A 260 -25.52 -14.05 -43.98
CA LYS A 260 -24.78 -13.69 -42.77
C LYS A 260 -24.91 -14.84 -41.78
N LYS A 261 -24.23 -15.95 -42.08
CA LYS A 261 -23.72 -16.82 -41.03
C LYS A 261 -22.70 -15.94 -40.30
N LYS A 262 -23.18 -15.18 -39.31
CA LYS A 262 -22.34 -14.29 -38.50
C LYS A 262 -21.46 -15.25 -37.69
N SER A 263 -20.15 -15.19 -37.89
CA SER A 263 -19.22 -15.69 -36.90
C SER A 263 -19.67 -15.12 -35.55
N ASP A 264 -19.86 -16.00 -34.57
CA ASP A 264 -20.22 -15.62 -33.21
C ASP A 264 -18.94 -15.08 -32.55
N GLU A 265 -18.48 -13.93 -33.04
CA GLU A 265 -17.25 -13.28 -32.59
C GLU A 265 -17.57 -12.47 -31.33
N PHE A 266 -17.13 -12.98 -30.19
CA PHE A 266 -17.26 -12.32 -28.89
C PHE A 266 -16.25 -11.17 -28.79
N SER A 267 -16.73 -9.93 -28.92
CA SER A 267 -15.89 -8.73 -28.80
C SER A 267 -16.10 -8.06 -27.43
N VAL A 268 -15.04 -7.96 -26.62
CA VAL A 268 -15.05 -7.25 -25.33
C VAL A 268 -14.17 -6.01 -25.41
N ASN A 269 -14.66 -4.91 -24.82
CA ASN A 269 -13.91 -3.66 -24.74
C ASN A 269 -13.18 -3.56 -23.41
N PHE A 270 -11.86 -3.56 -23.46
CA PHE A 270 -10.99 -3.39 -22.31
C PHE A 270 -10.60 -1.91 -22.12
N VAL A 271 -10.60 -1.44 -20.88
CA VAL A 271 -10.15 -0.11 -20.46
C VAL A 271 -9.01 -0.27 -19.47
N ARG A 272 -8.00 0.62 -19.50
CA ARG A 272 -6.87 0.54 -18.56
C ARG A 272 -7.33 0.72 -17.12
N VAL A 273 -6.76 -0.08 -16.23
CA VAL A 273 -6.99 0.04 -14.79
C VAL A 273 -6.34 1.33 -14.25
N PRO A 274 -7.06 2.13 -13.44
CA PRO A 274 -6.48 3.31 -12.82
C PRO A 274 -5.35 2.94 -11.87
N ASN A 275 -4.25 3.70 -11.93
CA ASN A 275 -3.19 3.58 -10.95
C ASN A 275 -3.48 4.52 -9.78
N ILE A 276 -3.85 3.95 -8.65
CA ILE A 276 -4.27 4.68 -7.45
C ILE A 276 -3.12 5.08 -6.53
N VAL A 277 -1.88 4.64 -6.79
CA VAL A 277 -0.73 4.85 -5.89
C VAL A 277 -0.50 6.33 -5.62
N ARG A 278 -0.56 7.15 -6.66
CA ARG A 278 -0.44 8.61 -6.53
C ARG A 278 -1.58 9.24 -5.73
N SER A 279 -2.79 8.71 -5.85
CA SER A 279 -3.95 9.18 -5.06
C SER A 279 -3.81 8.81 -3.59
N ILE A 280 -3.25 7.64 -3.28
CA ILE A 280 -2.90 7.23 -1.90
C ILE A 280 -1.93 8.24 -1.29
N ARG A 281 -0.81 8.52 -1.97
CA ARG A 281 0.20 9.47 -1.50
C ARG A 281 -0.31 10.91 -1.41
N LYS A 282 -1.12 11.37 -2.35
CA LYS A 282 -1.50 12.79 -2.39
C LYS A 282 -2.72 13.10 -1.52
N ASP A 283 -3.76 12.28 -1.63
CA ASP A 283 -5.10 12.66 -1.20
C ASP A 283 -5.68 11.76 -0.09
N TRP A 284 -5.27 10.49 0.02
CA TRP A 284 -5.93 9.55 0.94
C TRP A 284 -5.17 9.32 2.25
N CYS A 285 -3.85 9.13 2.20
CA CYS A 285 -3.04 9.01 3.43
C CYS A 285 -1.61 9.55 3.22
N PRO A 286 -1.45 10.88 3.06
CA PRO A 286 -0.21 11.48 2.58
C PRO A 286 1.00 11.30 3.51
N LYS A 287 0.75 11.08 4.80
CA LYS A 287 1.78 10.93 5.84
C LYS A 287 2.18 9.47 6.10
N ALA A 288 1.50 8.50 5.49
CA ALA A 288 1.81 7.09 5.67
C ALA A 288 3.08 6.69 4.90
N PHE A 289 3.75 5.65 5.36
CA PHE A 289 4.84 5.00 4.63
C PHE A 289 4.25 4.07 3.56
N ILE A 290 4.65 4.20 2.30
CA ILE A 290 4.06 3.48 1.16
C ILE A 290 5.11 2.62 0.48
N VAL A 291 4.82 1.32 0.42
CA VAL A 291 5.60 0.31 -0.29
C VAL A 291 4.78 -0.20 -1.47
N SER A 292 5.35 -0.14 -2.67
CA SER A 292 4.75 -0.70 -3.88
C SER A 292 5.52 -1.93 -4.32
N CYS A 293 4.88 -3.10 -4.34
CA CYS A 293 5.52 -4.32 -4.81
C CYS A 293 5.31 -4.50 -6.32
N LYS A 294 6.37 -4.85 -7.04
CA LYS A 294 6.39 -5.18 -8.47
C LYS A 294 6.89 -6.60 -8.66
N HIS A 295 6.31 -7.33 -9.62
CA HIS A 295 6.60 -8.75 -9.80
C HIS A 295 8.08 -9.06 -9.94
N GLN A 296 8.74 -8.40 -10.88
CA GLN A 296 10.13 -8.68 -11.21
C GLN A 296 10.89 -7.40 -11.51
N LEU A 297 12.09 -7.31 -10.94
CA LEU A 297 13.08 -6.26 -11.13
C LEU A 297 14.41 -6.90 -11.58
N ALA A 298 14.34 -7.74 -12.62
CA ALA A 298 15.48 -8.56 -13.06
C ALA A 298 16.38 -7.87 -14.11
N SER A 299 15.88 -6.86 -14.83
CA SER A 299 16.62 -6.13 -15.86
C SER A 299 16.92 -4.70 -15.44
N GLY A 300 17.99 -4.12 -15.99
CA GLY A 300 18.31 -2.70 -15.78
C GLY A 300 17.15 -1.77 -16.18
N GLU A 301 16.46 -2.07 -17.29
CA GLU A 301 15.28 -1.32 -17.72
C GLU A 301 14.14 -1.36 -16.69
N ALA A 302 13.90 -2.51 -16.06
CA ALA A 302 12.87 -2.65 -15.03
C ALA A 302 13.22 -1.85 -13.76
N ILE A 303 14.50 -1.81 -13.41
CA ILE A 303 15.05 -1.02 -12.29
C ILE A 303 14.93 0.47 -12.59
N GLU A 304 15.30 0.92 -13.80
CA GLU A 304 15.11 2.31 -14.23
C GLU A 304 13.63 2.72 -14.23
N CYS A 305 12.74 1.85 -14.73
CA CYS A 305 11.30 2.09 -14.65
C CYS A 305 10.80 2.16 -13.20
N ALA A 306 11.39 1.40 -12.28
CA ALA A 306 11.08 1.49 -10.87
C ALA A 306 11.53 2.83 -10.27
N HIS A 307 12.74 3.30 -10.52
CA HIS A 307 13.16 4.65 -10.09
C HIS A 307 12.23 5.74 -10.59
N ASN A 308 11.86 5.68 -11.88
CA ASN A 308 10.90 6.62 -12.46
C ASN A 308 9.52 6.55 -11.77
N ASP A 309 9.02 5.35 -11.46
CA ASP A 309 7.75 5.18 -10.76
C ASP A 309 7.82 5.65 -9.29
N LEU A 310 8.98 5.50 -8.64
CA LEU A 310 9.23 5.97 -7.28
C LEU A 310 9.06 7.49 -7.21
N GLU A 311 9.73 8.22 -8.10
CA GLU A 311 9.62 9.68 -8.21
C GLU A 311 8.21 10.11 -8.66
N LYS A 312 7.66 9.43 -9.66
CA LYS A 312 6.37 9.78 -10.28
C LYS A 312 5.20 9.65 -9.31
N TRP A 313 5.18 8.58 -8.51
CA TRP A 313 4.08 8.31 -7.57
C TRP A 313 4.38 8.78 -6.15
N GLY A 314 5.64 9.05 -5.83
CA GLY A 314 6.10 9.46 -4.50
C GLY A 314 5.99 8.33 -3.48
N VAL A 315 6.19 7.08 -3.88
CA VAL A 315 6.27 5.96 -2.92
C VAL A 315 7.61 5.98 -2.17
N ASP A 316 7.65 5.42 -0.97
CA ASP A 316 8.90 5.40 -0.18
C ASP A 316 9.81 4.24 -0.60
N VAL A 317 9.21 3.11 -1.00
CA VAL A 317 9.92 1.90 -1.42
C VAL A 317 9.22 1.24 -2.60
N ILE A 318 9.99 0.84 -3.60
CA ILE A 318 9.56 -0.15 -4.59
C ILE A 318 10.30 -1.45 -4.32
N ALA A 319 9.56 -2.54 -4.18
CA ALA A 319 10.12 -3.85 -3.90
C ALA A 319 9.78 -4.83 -5.02
N GLY A 320 10.71 -5.71 -5.40
CA GLY A 320 10.42 -6.75 -6.37
C GLY A 320 11.51 -7.82 -6.42
N TYR A 321 11.19 -8.98 -6.99
CA TYR A 321 12.16 -10.05 -7.11
C TYR A 321 13.21 -9.69 -8.17
N HIS A 322 14.47 -9.62 -7.78
CA HIS A 322 15.58 -9.56 -8.72
C HIS A 322 15.85 -10.97 -9.27
N HIS A 323 15.95 -11.92 -8.36
CA HIS A 323 16.10 -13.36 -8.60
C HIS A 323 15.18 -14.15 -7.66
N ALA A 324 15.09 -15.47 -7.84
CA ALA A 324 14.15 -16.31 -7.08
C ALA A 324 14.33 -16.24 -5.55
N ARG A 325 15.55 -15.93 -5.08
CA ARG A 325 15.90 -15.76 -3.66
C ARG A 325 16.51 -14.38 -3.34
N GLU A 326 16.19 -13.38 -4.15
CA GLU A 326 16.66 -12.02 -3.93
C GLU A 326 15.55 -11.02 -4.18
N ILE A 327 15.21 -10.24 -3.16
CA ILE A 327 14.24 -9.14 -3.28
C ILE A 327 15.01 -7.83 -3.29
N LEU A 328 14.90 -7.10 -4.39
CA LEU A 328 15.47 -5.76 -4.52
C LEU A 328 14.50 -4.74 -3.92
N LEU A 329 15.01 -3.90 -3.03
CA LEU A 329 14.36 -2.75 -2.45
C LEU A 329 14.98 -1.48 -3.04
N ILE A 330 14.17 -0.70 -3.72
CA ILE A 330 14.57 0.57 -4.34
C ILE A 330 13.98 1.71 -3.52
N THR A 331 14.83 2.60 -3.06
CA THR A 331 14.47 3.84 -2.36
C THR A 331 15.05 5.05 -3.12
N GLU A 332 14.71 6.27 -2.72
CA GLU A 332 15.33 7.49 -3.27
C GLU A 332 16.85 7.54 -3.02
N GLN A 333 17.32 6.91 -1.94
CA GLN A 333 18.70 7.05 -1.46
C GLN A 333 19.61 5.92 -1.92
N GLU A 334 19.07 4.71 -1.97
CA GLU A 334 19.84 3.49 -2.21
C GLU A 334 18.99 2.35 -2.76
N GLU A 335 19.68 1.40 -3.38
CA GLU A 335 19.18 0.08 -3.76
C GLU A 335 19.75 -0.96 -2.79
N ALA A 336 18.89 -1.78 -2.19
CA ALA A 336 19.27 -2.80 -1.23
C ALA A 336 18.74 -4.18 -1.65
N ILE A 337 19.59 -5.19 -1.61
CA ILE A 337 19.19 -6.58 -1.90
C ILE A 337 18.93 -7.30 -0.58
N VAL A 338 17.74 -7.85 -0.43
CA VAL A 338 17.36 -8.73 0.68
C VAL A 338 17.55 -10.17 0.25
N THR A 339 18.38 -10.89 1.01
CA THR A 339 18.62 -12.33 0.88
C THR A 339 18.43 -13.00 2.24
N CYS A 340 18.28 -14.32 2.25
CA CYS A 340 18.19 -15.12 3.46
C CYS A 340 18.87 -16.48 3.27
N PRO A 341 19.25 -17.18 4.35
CA PRO A 341 19.68 -18.58 4.32
C PRO A 341 18.67 -19.49 3.63
N ASP A 342 19.14 -20.66 3.16
CA ASP A 342 18.33 -21.55 2.33
C ASP A 342 17.10 -22.13 3.04
N ASP A 343 17.20 -22.30 4.35
CA ASP A 343 16.20 -22.82 5.28
C ASP A 343 15.22 -21.76 5.81
N GLU A 344 15.46 -20.48 5.52
CA GLU A 344 14.58 -19.38 5.92
C GLU A 344 13.67 -18.91 4.77
N ASP A 345 12.54 -18.29 5.13
CA ASP A 345 11.64 -17.66 4.17
C ASP A 345 12.10 -16.22 3.88
N ILE A 346 12.46 -15.96 2.62
CA ILE A 346 12.85 -14.63 2.15
C ILE A 346 11.77 -13.57 2.38
N ASN A 347 10.50 -13.96 2.43
CA ASN A 347 9.39 -13.04 2.68
C ASN A 347 9.37 -12.56 4.13
N ASP A 348 9.90 -13.35 5.07
CA ASP A 348 10.06 -12.93 6.46
C ASP A 348 11.23 -11.93 6.58
N ALA A 349 12.33 -12.17 5.85
CA ALA A 349 13.44 -11.21 5.74
C ALA A 349 12.99 -9.90 5.07
N PHE A 350 12.19 -9.97 4.01
CA PHE A 350 11.56 -8.81 3.38
C PHE A 350 10.69 -8.02 4.37
N ALA A 351 9.82 -8.71 5.10
CA ALA A 351 8.95 -8.09 6.10
C ALA A 351 9.77 -7.38 7.21
N SER A 352 10.87 -7.98 7.64
CA SER A 352 11.82 -7.37 8.58
C SER A 352 12.41 -6.08 8.02
N SER A 353 12.95 -6.11 6.80
CA SER A 353 13.53 -4.93 6.16
C SER A 353 12.53 -3.79 6.00
N ILE A 354 11.28 -4.08 5.59
CA ILE A 354 10.23 -3.06 5.48
C ILE A 354 9.87 -2.48 6.85
N ALA A 355 9.83 -3.29 7.91
CA ALA A 355 9.54 -2.80 9.26
C ALA A 355 10.63 -1.85 9.78
N ASP A 356 11.89 -2.15 9.47
CA ASP A 356 13.03 -1.30 9.82
C ASP A 356 13.05 0.01 9.04
N MET A 357 12.76 -0.05 7.74
CA MET A 357 12.59 1.16 6.91
C MET A 357 11.45 2.05 7.46
N HIS A 358 10.31 1.47 7.85
CA HIS A 358 9.22 2.24 8.45
C HIS A 358 9.62 2.84 9.82
N ARG A 359 10.42 2.12 10.63
CA ARG A 359 10.97 2.68 11.88
C ARG A 359 11.87 3.90 11.61
N SER A 360 12.73 3.81 10.61
CA SER A 360 13.61 4.91 10.18
C SER A 360 12.81 6.08 9.62
N PHE A 361 11.79 5.82 8.80
CA PHE A 361 10.85 6.81 8.29
C PHE A 361 10.19 7.61 9.42
N ARG A 362 9.65 6.91 10.43
CA ARG A 362 9.02 7.55 11.59
C ARG A 362 9.99 8.43 12.36
N ARG A 363 11.18 7.93 12.65
CA ARG A 363 12.22 8.71 13.33
C ARG A 363 12.61 9.94 12.52
N LYS A 364 12.76 9.83 11.20
CA LYS A 364 13.03 10.96 10.30
C LYS A 364 11.90 11.99 10.34
N HIS A 365 10.64 11.57 10.27
CA HIS A 365 9.49 12.47 10.34
C HIS A 365 9.35 13.16 11.70
N GLU A 366 9.64 12.45 12.78
CA GLU A 366 9.69 13.01 14.13
C GLU A 366 10.79 14.08 14.25
N ILE A 367 12.00 13.80 13.75
CA ILE A 367 13.10 14.78 13.70
C ILE A 367 12.73 15.99 12.83
N LEU A 368 12.15 15.77 11.65
CA LEU A 368 11.74 16.84 10.73
C LEU A 368 10.61 17.70 11.28
N SER A 369 9.68 17.13 12.06
CA SER A 369 8.65 17.90 12.76
C SER A 369 9.25 18.90 13.76
N ARG A 370 10.44 18.57 14.28
CA ARG A 370 11.26 19.43 15.16
C ARG A 370 12.26 20.28 14.38
N GLY A 371 12.32 20.13 13.06
CA GLY A 371 13.34 20.70 12.17
C GLY A 371 13.49 22.21 12.30
N LYS A 372 12.41 22.97 12.51
CA LYS A 372 12.49 24.43 12.74
C LYS A 372 13.24 24.77 14.04
N GLN A 373 13.06 23.98 15.08
CA GLN A 373 13.72 24.15 16.38
C GLN A 373 15.20 23.74 16.30
N LEU A 374 15.47 22.61 15.63
CA LEU A 374 16.82 22.10 15.42
C LEU A 374 17.64 22.98 14.45
N LEU A 375 17.01 23.53 13.41
CA LEU A 375 17.63 24.51 12.50
C LEU A 375 18.01 25.79 13.24
N LEU A 376 17.25 26.20 14.26
CA LEU A 376 17.64 27.35 15.07
C LEU A 376 18.94 27.06 15.85
N LEU A 377 19.06 25.84 16.40
CA LEU A 377 20.28 25.39 17.08
C LEU A 377 21.48 25.36 16.14
N SER A 378 21.32 24.75 14.95
CA SER A 378 22.41 24.64 13.98
C SER A 378 22.75 25.95 13.27
N ALA A 379 21.79 26.77 12.88
CA ALA A 379 22.08 28.00 12.13
C ALA A 379 22.56 29.14 13.03
N LYS A 380 21.95 29.33 14.21
CA LYS A 380 22.24 30.48 15.08
C LYS A 380 23.43 30.23 16.00
N PHE A 381 23.55 29.03 16.55
CA PHE A 381 24.53 28.75 17.60
C PHE A 381 25.76 27.98 17.11
N ALA A 382 25.72 27.29 15.96
CA ALA A 382 26.93 26.64 15.42
C ALA A 382 28.02 27.65 15.02
N MET A 383 27.64 28.89 14.70
CA MET A 383 28.57 29.93 14.29
C MET A 383 29.26 30.64 15.46
N LEU A 384 28.73 30.50 16.69
CA LEU A 384 29.29 31.17 17.85
C LEU A 384 30.64 30.58 18.27
N LYS A 385 31.48 31.42 18.89
CA LYS A 385 32.75 31.08 19.52
C LYS A 385 32.59 31.16 21.03
N GLU A 386 33.48 30.49 21.77
CA GLU A 386 33.48 30.42 23.24
C GLU A 386 33.62 31.78 23.96
N ASN A 387 33.94 32.85 23.22
CA ASN A 387 33.99 34.21 23.74
C ASN A 387 32.80 35.08 23.32
N ASP A 388 31.89 34.53 22.52
CA ASP A 388 30.70 35.25 22.09
C ASP A 388 29.67 35.29 23.23
N VAL A 389 28.67 36.17 23.09
CA VAL A 389 27.58 36.33 24.06
C VAL A 389 26.27 35.86 23.46
N VAL A 390 25.49 35.15 24.27
CA VAL A 390 24.10 34.81 23.98
C VAL A 390 23.21 35.87 24.61
N ASN A 391 22.36 36.50 23.81
CA ASN A 391 21.48 37.58 24.27
C ASN A 391 20.63 37.21 25.48
N GLU A 392 20.18 35.97 25.56
CA GLU A 392 19.42 35.42 26.68
C GLU A 392 19.54 33.90 26.67
N ASP A 393 19.62 33.23 27.83
CA ASP A 393 19.67 31.76 27.97
C ASP A 393 18.29 31.11 28.16
N ALA A 394 18.22 29.83 28.53
CA ALA A 394 16.96 29.13 28.76
C ALA A 394 16.24 29.55 30.06
N ASP A 395 16.97 30.14 31.01
CA ASP A 395 16.51 30.56 32.34
C ASP A 395 16.12 32.05 32.37
N GLY A 396 16.34 32.78 31.28
CA GLY A 396 15.98 34.20 31.12
C GLY A 396 17.09 35.18 31.50
N ASN A 397 18.29 34.69 31.79
CA ASN A 397 19.45 35.54 32.05
C ASN A 397 19.90 36.19 30.74
N LYS A 398 20.19 37.50 30.77
CA LYS A 398 20.61 38.26 29.58
C LYS A 398 22.14 38.35 29.48
N ASN A 399 22.65 38.42 28.25
CA ASN A 399 24.08 38.57 27.93
C ASN A 399 24.97 37.49 28.57
N VAL A 400 24.58 36.23 28.43
CA VAL A 400 25.30 35.08 28.99
C VAL A 400 26.48 34.72 28.09
N GLN A 401 27.64 34.43 28.68
CA GLN A 401 28.82 34.00 27.92
C GLN A 401 28.55 32.64 27.25
N PHE A 402 28.85 32.52 25.95
CA PHE A 402 28.67 31.29 25.20
C PHE A 402 29.78 30.29 25.54
N GLY A 403 29.43 29.10 26.02
CA GLY A 403 30.40 28.06 26.35
C GLY A 403 29.73 26.81 26.93
N PRO A 404 30.51 25.78 27.28
CA PRO A 404 29.99 24.59 27.94
C PRO A 404 29.15 24.94 29.19
N GLY A 405 27.98 24.33 29.34
CA GLY A 405 27.00 24.60 30.40
C GLY A 405 25.90 25.60 30.01
N VAL A 406 26.04 26.31 28.89
CA VAL A 406 24.98 27.22 28.41
C VAL A 406 23.75 26.43 28.00
N LYS A 407 22.59 26.84 28.52
CA LYS A 407 21.29 26.24 28.22
C LYS A 407 20.50 27.11 27.26
N ILE A 408 19.95 26.50 26.21
CA ILE A 408 19.21 27.21 25.18
C ILE A 408 17.88 26.52 24.92
N ARG A 409 16.83 27.33 24.80
CA ARG A 409 15.49 26.88 24.43
C ARG A 409 15.32 26.96 22.92
N ALA A 410 15.09 25.81 22.28
CA ALA A 410 15.08 25.70 20.81
C ALA A 410 13.90 26.44 20.14
N ASP A 411 12.79 26.65 20.86
CA ASP A 411 11.67 27.47 20.40
C ASP A 411 11.06 28.29 21.54
N ARG A 412 11.33 29.60 21.58
CA ARG A 412 10.78 30.49 22.61
C ARG A 412 9.34 30.94 22.35
N ARG A 413 8.80 30.68 21.17
CA ARG A 413 7.48 31.21 20.75
C ARG A 413 6.38 30.15 20.74
N ALA A 414 6.69 28.89 21.04
CA ALA A 414 5.72 27.81 21.09
C ALA A 414 4.76 28.00 22.29
N PRO A 415 3.43 28.20 22.07
CA PRO A 415 2.48 28.46 23.15
C PRO A 415 2.14 27.21 23.98
N ASP A 416 2.23 26.01 23.39
CA ASP A 416 1.60 24.79 23.94
C ASP A 416 2.52 23.56 24.03
N ALA A 417 3.84 23.73 23.91
CA ALA A 417 4.78 22.63 24.08
C ALA A 417 6.00 23.11 24.87
N ILE A 418 6.36 22.38 25.92
CA ILE A 418 7.60 22.53 26.67
C ILE A 418 8.74 22.47 25.64
N ALA A 419 9.23 23.63 25.21
CA ALA A 419 10.29 23.65 24.22
C ALA A 419 11.55 23.05 24.85
N PRO A 420 12.15 22.03 24.22
CA PRO A 420 13.27 21.31 24.81
C PRO A 420 14.42 22.28 25.10
N VAL A 421 14.98 22.13 26.29
CA VAL A 421 16.17 22.85 26.72
C VAL A 421 17.37 21.98 26.41
N TYR A 422 18.31 22.56 25.69
CA TYR A 422 19.56 21.91 25.36
C TYR A 422 20.71 22.60 26.07
N GLU A 423 21.58 21.83 26.71
CA GLU A 423 22.82 22.26 27.32
C GLU A 423 23.99 21.99 26.37
N LEU A 424 24.83 23.00 26.16
CA LEU A 424 26.07 22.84 25.42
C LEU A 424 27.07 22.02 26.26
N LYS A 425 27.42 20.81 25.83
CA LYS A 425 28.40 19.98 26.55
C LYS A 425 29.81 20.15 26.02
N HIS A 426 29.95 20.13 24.70
CA HIS A 426 31.26 20.15 24.06
C HIS A 426 31.30 21.08 22.85
N ILE A 427 32.45 21.72 22.69
CA ILE A 427 32.81 22.49 21.51
C ILE A 427 34.07 21.83 20.94
N PHE A 428 33.96 21.27 19.74
CA PHE A 428 35.10 20.76 18.99
C PHE A 428 35.50 21.79 17.94
N GLN A 429 36.80 21.98 17.75
CA GLN A 429 37.31 22.87 16.71
C GLN A 429 38.41 22.15 15.93
N ASN A 430 38.41 22.35 14.61
CA ASN A 430 39.46 21.78 13.77
C ASN A 430 40.79 22.55 13.92
N LYS A 431 41.90 21.94 13.49
CA LYS A 431 43.26 22.51 13.63
C LYS A 431 43.46 23.87 12.96
N SER A 432 42.72 24.14 11.88
CA SER A 432 42.76 25.41 11.15
C SER A 432 41.84 26.48 11.76
N HIS A 433 41.12 26.15 12.84
CA HIS A 433 40.14 27.01 13.51
C HIS A 433 38.98 27.52 12.63
N CYS A 434 38.86 27.03 11.40
CA CYS A 434 37.84 27.45 10.43
C CYS A 434 36.50 26.72 10.59
N ALA A 435 36.47 25.64 11.37
CA ALA A 435 35.27 24.82 11.58
C ALA A 435 35.10 24.47 13.07
N ARG A 436 33.87 24.62 13.59
CA ARG A 436 33.45 24.22 14.95
C ARG A 436 32.26 23.26 14.93
N ALA A 437 32.24 22.28 15.83
CA ALA A 437 31.13 21.37 16.04
C ALA A 437 30.68 21.49 17.50
N HIS A 438 29.41 21.77 17.73
CA HIS A 438 28.84 21.93 19.05
C HIS A 438 27.96 20.72 19.38
N VAL A 439 28.20 20.09 20.52
CA VAL A 439 27.41 18.97 21.02
C VAL A 439 26.45 19.48 22.08
N TRP A 440 25.17 19.37 21.78
CA TRP A 440 24.06 19.80 22.61
C TRP A 440 23.33 18.58 23.14
N GLU A 441 23.12 18.52 24.46
CA GLU A 441 22.35 17.46 25.11
C GLU A 441 21.08 18.05 25.71
N GLY A 442 19.94 17.38 25.52
CA GLY A 442 18.67 17.80 26.10
C GLY A 442 17.78 16.61 26.43
N GLU A 443 16.82 16.82 27.31
CA GLU A 443 15.75 15.86 27.55
C GLU A 443 14.52 16.26 26.74
N VAL A 444 13.98 15.30 26.00
CA VAL A 444 12.79 15.52 25.17
C VAL A 444 11.66 14.69 25.72
N ASN A 445 10.59 15.37 26.10
CA ASN A 445 9.35 14.75 26.54
C ASN A 445 8.48 14.47 25.31
N TYR A 446 8.33 13.21 24.93
CA TYR A 446 7.40 12.84 23.86
C TYR A 446 5.96 12.79 24.37
N ALA A 447 5.01 13.00 23.47
CA ALA A 447 3.57 12.86 23.75
C ALA A 447 3.16 11.43 24.22
N GLY A 448 4.09 10.47 24.25
CA GLY A 448 3.93 9.12 24.79
C GLY A 448 4.37 8.93 26.25
N GLY A 449 4.98 9.92 26.90
CA GLY A 449 5.36 9.88 28.32
C GLY A 449 6.75 9.32 28.64
N GLU A 450 7.53 8.89 27.64
CA GLU A 450 8.95 8.58 27.82
C GLU A 450 9.80 9.82 27.52
N SER A 451 10.64 10.22 28.47
CA SER A 451 11.69 11.21 28.27
C SER A 451 12.92 10.49 27.70
N THR A 452 13.37 10.86 26.51
CA THR A 452 14.66 10.36 25.99
C THR A 452 15.69 11.47 25.97
N GLY A 453 16.92 11.14 26.34
CA GLY A 453 18.07 11.98 26.04
C GLY A 453 18.21 12.16 24.53
N ASP A 454 18.37 13.41 24.11
CA ASP A 454 18.53 13.83 22.73
C ASP A 454 19.88 14.53 22.59
N VAL A 455 20.65 14.13 21.57
CA VAL A 455 21.98 14.67 21.31
C VAL A 455 21.98 15.30 19.92
N VAL A 456 22.25 16.60 19.86
CA VAL A 456 22.31 17.36 18.61
C VAL A 456 23.74 17.81 18.37
N VAL A 457 24.31 17.41 17.25
CA VAL A 457 25.64 17.85 16.80
C VAL A 457 25.50 18.88 15.70
N ALA A 458 25.91 20.11 15.96
CA ALA A 458 25.79 21.23 15.04
C ALA A 458 27.16 21.64 14.48
N PHE A 459 27.35 21.54 13.17
CA PHE A 459 28.61 21.82 12.48
C PHE A 459 28.63 23.23 11.86
N SER A 460 29.78 23.90 11.93
CA SER A 460 30.11 25.11 11.17
C SER A 460 31.33 24.86 10.28
N PRO A 461 31.41 25.44 9.07
CA PRO A 461 30.34 26.12 8.32
C PRO A 461 29.23 25.14 7.90
N ALA A 462 28.04 25.65 7.62
CA ALA A 462 26.98 24.86 6.99
C ALA A 462 27.39 24.52 5.54
N GLY A 463 27.36 23.24 5.18
CA GLY A 463 27.72 22.74 3.85
C GLY A 463 26.99 21.43 3.56
N ASN A 464 27.09 20.91 2.34
CA ASN A 464 26.56 19.59 2.01
C ASN A 464 27.36 18.49 2.78
N PRO A 465 26.84 17.25 2.91
CA PRO A 465 27.53 16.17 3.63
C PRO A 465 28.98 15.93 3.17
N GLU A 466 29.28 16.18 1.89
CA GLU A 466 30.63 16.08 1.33
C GLU A 466 31.56 17.17 1.87
N THR A 467 31.12 18.42 1.90
CA THR A 467 31.87 19.54 2.50
C THR A 467 32.09 19.30 3.99
N ILE A 468 31.08 18.77 4.69
CA ILE A 468 31.23 18.40 6.10
C ILE A 468 32.26 17.28 6.22
N ARG A 469 32.19 16.22 5.42
CA ARG A 469 33.17 15.11 5.42
C ARG A 469 34.59 15.60 5.09
N ASP A 470 34.77 16.53 4.18
CA ASP A 470 36.09 17.05 3.80
C ASP A 470 36.69 17.94 4.89
N VAL A 471 35.84 18.72 5.57
CA VAL A 471 36.25 19.64 6.65
C VAL A 471 36.39 18.93 8.00
N TRP A 472 35.60 17.87 8.23
CA TRP A 472 35.44 17.17 9.51
C TRP A 472 35.84 15.68 9.48
N GLY A 473 36.26 15.13 8.34
CA GLY A 473 36.49 13.69 8.17
C GLY A 473 37.50 13.08 9.14
N GLY A 474 38.50 13.86 9.57
CA GLY A 474 39.46 13.43 10.60
C GLY A 474 38.86 13.27 12.00
N LEU A 475 37.71 13.89 12.29
CA LEU A 475 37.01 13.79 13.58
C LEU A 475 36.16 12.51 13.67
N LEU A 476 35.55 12.10 12.54
CA LEU A 476 34.69 10.90 12.47
C LEU A 476 35.48 9.59 12.58
N VAL A 477 36.75 9.57 12.13
CA VAL A 477 37.64 8.41 12.28
C VAL A 477 38.12 8.21 13.73
N GLY A 478 38.10 9.26 14.56
CA GLY A 478 38.56 9.22 15.95
C GLY A 478 37.47 8.95 16.99
N LEU A 479 36.21 8.81 16.58
CA LEU A 479 35.05 8.55 17.45
C LEU A 479 34.57 7.08 17.39
N GLY A 480 35.33 6.20 16.72
CA GLY A 480 35.09 4.76 16.65
C GLY A 480 35.73 3.97 17.78
#